data_AF-A0AAC9RL73-F1
#
_entry.id   AF-A0AAC9RL73-F1
#
_cell.length_a   1.000
_cell.length_b   1.000
_cell.length_c   1.000
_cell.angle_alpha   90.00
_cell.angle_beta   90.00
_cell.angle_gamma   90.00
#
_symmetry.space_group_name_H-M   'P 1'
#
loop_
_entity.id
_entity.type
_entity.pdbx_description
1 polymer ?
#
loop_
_entity_poly.entity_id
_entity_poly.type
_entity_poly.pdbx_seq_one_letter_code
_entity_poly.pdbx_strand_id
1 'polypeptide(L)'
;MGEKIRLEMSDWLYNAGLVGLYNVLKHSGDKVDYAEQYMELDLSLLENFEEKYFKYFINKYQAYLSYFKIVSYESTIKYHEDKNFETFEEEDLEVLNNYIKNVVKYYLNSNSYRAAYELINDEVDILELAKELQIIKIRKKESIKDKDSEIKNMFQQLKVIISYCNKDNYRKYLAGKNVIYTIIKHSWDGVCFLNPQTKEKDIYLDYKNYFIEPVKEYIDKKATNEKFNCFTCGRNIKDLKNDLSFLNNIGFDVSRKSSHTWNFSNDIAVCPICKLVLSCTPAGITYVYDKGIYINDNNSFQEAVNINNKVKSEILQEHKADKLLTYRALVNSIQDQFQDKVKYELADIQVVRYEEGQYRFNILSKKALCIIRQSQNDLNNIIHSGFKEINTYFNIYELVINRILNNHNLFTLIQKLLVYKLSNPKDCRFNTSQLVSILNINFRCLEGMDYMKNTDKDIIKNANISGYYLREQYKEKGAQDKLNGISYRLLNALKTNNKDMFMDTLLNCYLYSQKTVPSIFLEALKDDEKYKTIGYAFVTGLIEGKESTKKNGGDE
;
A
#
# COMPACT_ATOMS: atom_id res chain seq x y z
N MET A 1 36.30 -21.49 -10.88
CA MET A 1 34.83 -21.45 -11.03
C MET A 1 34.25 -21.68 -9.65
N GLY A 2 33.54 -20.71 -9.10
CA GLY A 2 32.90 -20.83 -7.79
C GLY A 2 31.84 -21.94 -7.80
N GLU A 3 31.56 -22.49 -6.62
CA GLU A 3 30.44 -23.41 -6.46
C GLU A 3 29.14 -22.66 -6.65
N LYS A 4 28.34 -23.07 -7.65
CA LYS A 4 27.05 -22.46 -7.96
C LYS A 4 25.91 -23.25 -7.33
N ILE A 5 24.97 -22.52 -6.75
CA ILE A 5 23.80 -23.08 -6.07
C ILE A 5 22.56 -22.69 -6.85
N ARG A 6 21.82 -23.69 -7.34
CA ARG A 6 20.49 -23.47 -7.93
C ARG A 6 19.47 -23.18 -6.83
N LEU A 7 18.71 -22.10 -7.00
CA LEU A 7 17.61 -21.69 -6.12
C LEU A 7 16.32 -21.70 -6.93
N GLU A 8 15.51 -22.75 -6.77
CA GLU A 8 14.28 -22.96 -7.52
C GLU A 8 13.12 -22.20 -6.88
N MET A 9 12.21 -21.69 -7.71
CA MET A 9 10.98 -21.08 -7.22
C MET A 9 10.12 -22.10 -6.46
N SER A 10 9.43 -21.65 -5.41
CA SER A 10 8.51 -22.49 -4.63
C SER A 10 7.25 -21.72 -4.24
N ASP A 11 7.03 -21.49 -2.94
CA ASP A 11 5.93 -20.71 -2.40
C ASP A 11 6.17 -19.20 -2.52
N TRP A 12 5.10 -18.42 -2.29
CA TRP A 12 5.11 -16.96 -2.45
C TRP A 12 6.17 -16.27 -1.58
N LEU A 13 6.45 -16.80 -0.38
CA LEU A 13 7.35 -16.17 0.57
C LEU A 13 8.80 -16.42 0.16
N TYR A 14 9.12 -17.66 -0.21
CA TYR A 14 10.43 -17.97 -0.77
C TYR A 14 10.67 -17.22 -2.08
N ASN A 15 9.67 -17.15 -2.97
CA ASN A 15 9.77 -16.40 -4.23
C ASN A 15 9.97 -14.90 -4.00
N ALA A 16 9.31 -14.31 -3.00
CA ALA A 16 9.58 -12.94 -2.57
C ALA A 16 11.02 -12.79 -2.08
N GLY A 17 11.52 -13.75 -1.29
CA GLY A 17 12.92 -13.82 -0.90
C GLY A 17 13.90 -13.90 -2.08
N LEU A 18 13.61 -14.74 -3.08
CA LEU A 18 14.44 -14.90 -4.29
C LEU A 18 14.49 -13.62 -5.12
N VAL A 19 13.33 -13.01 -5.38
CA VAL A 19 13.25 -11.71 -6.07
C VAL A 19 14.03 -10.66 -5.28
N GLY A 20 13.93 -10.68 -3.94
CA GLY A 20 14.68 -9.79 -3.07
C GLY A 20 16.20 -9.98 -3.14
N LEU A 21 16.67 -11.22 -3.08
CA LEU A 21 18.08 -11.57 -3.22
C LEU A 21 18.61 -11.09 -4.58
N TYR A 22 17.89 -11.39 -5.67
CA TYR A 22 18.23 -10.91 -7.01
C TYR A 22 18.29 -9.39 -7.08
N ASN A 23 17.31 -8.69 -6.49
CA ASN A 23 17.29 -7.23 -6.49
C ASN A 23 18.50 -6.62 -5.78
N VAL A 24 18.91 -7.18 -4.65
CA VAL A 24 20.10 -6.74 -3.89
C VAL A 24 21.38 -6.93 -4.71
N LEU A 25 21.55 -8.11 -5.31
CA LEU A 25 22.72 -8.43 -6.13
C LEU A 25 22.76 -7.55 -7.38
N LYS A 26 21.64 -7.45 -8.11
CA LYS A 26 21.55 -6.65 -9.34
C LYS A 26 21.83 -5.17 -9.10
N HIS A 27 21.34 -4.62 -7.99
CA HIS A 27 21.60 -3.23 -7.58
C HIS A 27 23.09 -2.97 -7.27
N SER A 28 23.81 -4.01 -6.86
CA SER A 28 25.24 -3.95 -6.58
C SER A 28 26.11 -4.09 -7.84
N GLY A 29 25.47 -4.27 -9.01
CA GLY A 29 26.14 -4.48 -10.29
C GLY A 29 26.52 -5.95 -10.55
N ASP A 30 26.10 -6.87 -9.67
CA ASP A 30 26.41 -8.29 -9.82
C ASP A 30 25.63 -8.90 -10.99
N LYS A 31 26.26 -9.85 -11.67
CA LYS A 31 25.62 -10.68 -12.69
C LYS A 31 25.08 -11.94 -12.03
N VAL A 32 23.78 -12.16 -12.18
CA VAL A 32 23.08 -13.31 -11.63
C VAL A 32 22.50 -14.08 -12.81
N ASP A 33 22.89 -15.36 -12.93
CA ASP A 33 22.34 -16.25 -13.94
C ASP A 33 20.96 -16.74 -13.48
N TYR A 34 20.01 -16.86 -14.41
CA TYR A 34 18.67 -17.36 -14.13
C TYR A 34 18.07 -18.06 -15.34
N ALA A 35 17.06 -18.89 -15.09
CA ALA A 35 16.24 -19.53 -16.11
C ALA A 35 14.75 -19.31 -15.78
N GLU A 36 13.84 -20.05 -16.44
CA GLU A 36 12.40 -19.85 -16.24
C GLU A 36 11.97 -20.04 -14.77
N GLN A 37 12.50 -21.03 -14.05
CA GLN A 37 12.00 -21.42 -12.72
C GLN A 37 13.06 -21.37 -11.62
N TYR A 38 14.23 -20.78 -11.88
CA TYR A 38 15.30 -20.70 -10.89
C TYR A 38 16.29 -19.57 -11.16
N MET A 39 17.06 -19.20 -10.13
CA MET A 39 18.30 -18.43 -10.26
C MET A 39 19.50 -19.24 -9.74
N GLU A 40 20.70 -18.95 -10.25
CA GLU A 40 21.95 -19.52 -9.76
C GLU A 40 22.70 -18.49 -8.92
N LEU A 41 23.06 -18.89 -7.70
CA LEU A 41 23.88 -18.11 -6.79
C LEU A 41 25.31 -18.65 -6.80
N ASP A 42 26.25 -17.87 -7.32
CA ASP A 42 27.68 -18.08 -7.07
C ASP A 42 28.03 -17.57 -5.66
N LEU A 43 28.70 -18.39 -4.86
CA LEU A 43 29.04 -18.05 -3.48
C LEU A 43 29.95 -16.83 -3.35
N SER A 44 30.73 -16.49 -4.37
CA SER A 44 31.51 -15.24 -4.36
C SER A 44 30.61 -14.01 -4.27
N LEU A 45 29.34 -14.10 -4.69
CA LEU A 45 28.39 -13.00 -4.61
C LEU A 45 27.98 -12.68 -3.16
N LEU A 46 28.24 -13.58 -2.22
CA LEU A 46 28.01 -13.38 -0.78
C LEU A 46 29.11 -12.54 -0.10
N GLU A 47 30.21 -12.24 -0.79
CA GLU A 47 31.23 -11.33 -0.27
C GLU A 47 30.64 -9.92 -0.07
N ASN A 48 30.80 -9.40 1.15
CA ASN A 48 30.25 -8.12 1.61
C ASN A 48 28.73 -7.97 1.34
N PHE A 49 27.98 -9.08 1.35
CA PHE A 49 26.56 -9.05 1.02
C PHE A 49 25.73 -8.24 2.03
N GLU A 50 26.16 -8.15 3.29
CA GLU A 50 25.59 -7.25 4.29
C GLU A 50 25.59 -5.79 3.82
N GLU A 51 26.67 -5.32 3.19
CA GLU A 51 26.77 -3.97 2.64
C GLU A 51 25.84 -3.80 1.43
N LYS A 52 25.82 -4.79 0.53
CA LYS A 52 24.92 -4.82 -0.63
C LYS A 52 23.46 -4.72 -0.21
N TYR A 53 23.08 -5.51 0.80
CA TYR A 53 21.75 -5.62 1.35
C TYR A 53 21.23 -4.28 1.88
N PHE A 54 21.97 -3.64 2.80
CA PHE A 54 21.56 -2.33 3.33
C PHE A 54 21.63 -1.23 2.28
N LYS A 55 22.65 -1.21 1.41
CA LYS A 55 22.78 -0.22 0.33
C LYS A 55 21.61 -0.25 -0.64
N TYR A 56 21.07 -1.44 -0.93
CA TYR A 56 19.85 -1.57 -1.73
C TYR A 56 18.70 -0.77 -1.13
N PHE A 57 18.36 -1.02 0.14
CA PHE A 57 17.25 -0.33 0.79
C PHE A 57 17.50 1.16 0.96
N ILE A 58 18.71 1.56 1.37
CA ILE A 58 19.07 2.97 1.57
C ILE A 58 18.85 3.75 0.28
N ASN A 59 19.27 3.22 -0.86
CA ASN A 59 19.11 3.89 -2.14
C ASN A 59 17.66 3.83 -2.64
N LYS A 60 17.01 2.66 -2.55
CA LYS A 60 15.68 2.45 -3.14
C LYS A 60 14.59 3.21 -2.36
N TYR A 61 14.72 3.30 -1.04
CA TYR A 61 13.75 3.94 -0.16
C TYR A 61 14.21 5.29 0.37
N GLN A 62 15.26 5.88 -0.21
CA GLN A 62 15.89 7.11 0.29
C GLN A 62 14.88 8.19 0.70
N ALA A 63 13.89 8.49 -0.16
CA ALA A 63 12.87 9.51 0.09
C ALA A 63 12.00 9.29 1.34
N TYR A 64 11.93 8.05 1.86
CA TYR A 64 11.11 7.65 3.00
C TYR A 64 11.90 7.62 4.31
N LEU A 65 13.23 7.71 4.26
CA LEU A 65 14.09 7.62 5.44
C LEU A 65 14.13 8.97 6.16
N SER A 66 14.10 8.96 7.50
CA SER A 66 14.23 10.19 8.27
C SER A 66 15.56 10.91 8.03
N TYR A 67 16.60 10.15 7.71
CA TYR A 67 17.90 10.69 7.28
C TYR A 67 17.74 11.65 6.10
N PHE A 68 16.99 11.21 5.07
CA PHE A 68 16.82 12.02 3.87
C PHE A 68 16.02 13.27 4.13
N LYS A 69 15.05 13.23 5.05
CA LYS A 69 14.29 14.43 5.45
C LYS A 69 15.18 15.54 6.03
N ILE A 70 16.32 15.19 6.64
CA ILE A 70 17.32 16.15 7.10
C ILE A 70 18.12 16.67 5.90
N VAL A 71 18.75 15.77 5.14
CA VAL A 71 19.69 16.22 4.09
C VAL A 71 18.99 16.85 2.88
N SER A 72 17.73 16.53 2.60
CA SER A 72 16.98 17.10 1.49
C SER A 72 16.68 18.59 1.66
N TYR A 73 16.76 19.13 2.87
CA TYR A 73 16.56 20.57 3.12
C TYR A 73 17.69 21.44 2.54
N GLU A 74 18.80 20.83 2.11
CA GLU A 74 19.89 21.52 1.42
C GLU A 74 19.41 22.27 0.17
N SER A 75 18.40 21.77 -0.54
CA SER A 75 17.83 22.48 -1.70
C SER A 75 17.12 23.76 -1.30
N THR A 76 16.40 23.75 -0.17
CA THR A 76 15.75 24.95 0.39
C THR A 76 16.80 25.96 0.84
N ILE A 77 17.90 25.47 1.45
CA ILE A 77 19.05 26.31 1.81
C ILE A 77 19.62 27.03 0.59
N LYS A 78 19.93 26.29 -0.48
CA LYS A 78 20.46 26.85 -1.72
C LYS A 78 19.51 27.85 -2.36
N TYR A 79 18.20 27.55 -2.40
CA TYR A 79 17.19 28.45 -2.95
C TYR A 79 17.23 29.85 -2.30
N HIS A 80 17.26 29.91 -0.96
CA HIS A 80 17.29 31.20 -0.27
C HIS A 80 18.67 31.88 -0.36
N GLU A 81 19.77 31.12 -0.33
CA GLU A 81 21.13 31.64 -0.53
C GLU A 81 21.30 32.27 -1.92
N ASP A 82 20.84 31.61 -2.98
CA ASP A 82 20.92 32.10 -4.37
C ASP A 82 20.11 33.39 -4.58
N LYS A 83 19.05 33.58 -3.78
CA LYS A 83 18.21 34.79 -3.75
C LYS A 83 18.67 35.82 -2.74
N ASN A 84 19.82 35.63 -2.09
CA ASN A 84 20.33 36.48 -1.01
C ASN A 84 19.29 36.76 0.10
N PHE A 85 18.37 35.82 0.33
CA PHE A 85 17.25 35.93 1.27
C PHE A 85 16.27 37.09 0.99
N GLU A 86 16.31 37.71 -0.20
CA GLU A 86 15.46 38.86 -0.55
C GLU A 86 13.97 38.53 -0.52
N THR A 87 13.61 37.29 -0.83
CA THR A 87 12.23 36.79 -0.86
C THR A 87 11.87 35.95 0.37
N PHE A 88 12.64 36.05 1.46
CA PHE A 88 12.39 35.27 2.69
C PHE A 88 11.30 35.95 3.54
N GLU A 89 10.19 35.25 3.76
CA GLU A 89 9.01 35.78 4.44
C GLU A 89 8.72 35.08 5.78
N GLU A 90 7.69 35.54 6.51
CA GLU A 90 7.32 34.93 7.80
C GLU A 90 6.90 33.46 7.66
N GLU A 91 6.23 33.10 6.56
CA GLU A 91 5.89 31.70 6.25
C GLU A 91 7.14 30.82 6.12
N ASP A 92 8.21 31.33 5.48
CA ASP A 92 9.49 30.61 5.37
C ASP A 92 10.15 30.43 6.74
N LEU A 93 10.02 31.42 7.64
CA LEU A 93 10.51 31.33 9.01
C LEU A 93 9.75 30.24 9.80
N GLU A 94 8.44 30.15 9.62
CA GLU A 94 7.63 29.09 10.23
C GLU A 94 8.07 27.72 9.71
N VAL A 95 8.28 27.58 8.40
CA VAL A 95 8.80 26.34 7.78
C VAL A 95 10.18 25.98 8.35
N LEU A 96 11.11 26.94 8.44
CA LEU A 96 12.44 26.74 9.02
C LEU A 96 12.36 26.29 10.49
N ASN A 97 11.59 27.00 11.31
CA ASN A 97 11.44 26.67 12.74
C ASN A 97 10.81 25.29 12.94
N ASN A 98 9.80 24.96 12.13
CA ASN A 98 9.17 23.66 12.10
C ASN A 98 10.17 22.57 11.71
N TYR A 99 10.97 22.81 10.67
CA TYR A 99 12.05 21.91 10.23
C TYR A 99 13.09 21.67 11.32
N ILE A 100 13.61 22.72 11.97
CA ILE A 100 14.59 22.60 13.06
C ILE A 100 14.03 21.73 14.19
N LYS A 101 12.81 22.03 14.65
CA LYS A 101 12.20 21.37 15.80
C LYS A 101 11.77 19.94 15.50
N ASN A 102 10.99 19.75 14.43
CA ASN A 102 10.25 18.52 14.17
C ASN A 102 10.97 17.57 13.21
N VAL A 103 12.05 18.02 12.56
CA VAL A 103 12.89 17.16 11.70
C VAL A 103 14.29 17.02 12.29
N VAL A 104 15.09 18.10 12.32
CA VAL A 104 16.50 18.02 12.69
C VAL A 104 16.68 17.57 14.13
N LYS A 105 16.18 18.35 15.10
CA LYS A 105 16.30 18.02 16.52
C LYS A 105 15.60 16.71 16.87
N TYR A 106 14.40 16.50 16.34
CA TYR A 106 13.62 15.30 16.62
C TYR A 106 14.35 14.02 16.20
N TYR A 107 14.83 13.94 14.95
CA TYR A 107 15.45 12.73 14.44
C TYR A 107 16.88 12.54 14.96
N LEU A 108 17.69 13.61 15.01
CA LEU A 108 19.06 13.53 15.53
C LEU A 108 19.09 13.09 17.01
N ASN A 109 18.05 13.41 17.78
CA ASN A 109 17.92 13.01 19.17
C ASN A 109 17.22 11.65 19.38
N SER A 110 16.80 10.97 18.31
CA SER A 110 16.10 9.69 18.42
C SER A 110 17.01 8.58 18.98
N ASN A 111 16.42 7.64 19.72
CA ASN A 111 17.16 6.49 20.27
C ASN A 111 17.87 5.69 19.16
N SER A 112 17.24 5.60 17.99
CA SER A 112 17.79 4.93 16.81
C SER A 112 19.09 5.58 16.33
N TYR A 113 19.19 6.92 16.34
CA TYR A 113 20.39 7.63 15.88
C TYR A 113 21.45 7.71 16.96
N ARG A 114 21.06 7.85 18.22
CA ARG A 114 21.99 7.75 19.36
C ARG A 114 22.78 6.45 19.32
N ALA A 115 22.11 5.32 19.07
CA ALA A 115 22.77 4.03 18.89
C ALA A 115 23.66 3.95 17.63
N ALA A 116 23.42 4.79 16.62
CA ALA A 116 24.26 4.85 15.42
C ALA A 116 25.55 5.67 15.66
N TYR A 117 25.50 6.74 16.45
CA TYR A 117 26.68 7.57 16.75
C TYR A 117 27.80 6.77 17.43
N GLU A 118 27.44 5.82 18.30
CA GLU A 118 28.41 4.88 18.90
C GLU A 118 29.21 4.07 17.87
N LEU A 119 28.66 3.85 16.67
CA LEU A 119 29.29 3.07 15.59
C LEU A 119 30.00 3.94 14.55
N ILE A 120 29.60 5.22 14.44
CA ILE A 120 30.15 6.17 13.46
C ILE A 120 31.58 6.60 13.85
N ASN A 121 31.89 6.62 15.16
CA ASN A 121 33.20 6.92 15.74
C ASN A 121 33.90 8.12 15.07
N ASP A 122 33.21 9.27 15.03
CA ASP A 122 33.74 10.56 14.56
C ASP A 122 34.03 11.45 15.79
N GLU A 123 34.99 12.36 15.68
CA GLU A 123 35.39 13.28 16.76
C GLU A 123 34.31 14.33 17.05
N VAL A 124 33.43 14.56 16.08
CA VAL A 124 32.40 15.60 16.14
C VAL A 124 31.10 15.05 16.72
N ASP A 125 30.64 15.65 17.81
CA ASP A 125 29.34 15.35 18.39
C ASP A 125 28.22 16.11 17.68
N ILE A 126 27.59 15.43 16.72
CA ILE A 126 26.45 15.97 15.97
C ILE A 126 25.23 16.27 16.86
N LEU A 127 25.10 15.63 18.04
CA LEU A 127 24.03 15.96 19.00
C LEU A 127 24.26 17.32 19.63
N GLU A 128 25.49 17.68 19.96
CA GLU A 128 25.81 19.01 20.48
C GLU A 128 25.52 20.09 19.43
N LEU A 129 25.95 19.88 18.18
CA LEU A 129 25.60 20.77 17.07
C LEU A 129 24.07 20.93 16.92
N ALA A 130 23.31 19.85 17.07
CA ALA A 130 21.85 19.89 17.00
C ALA A 130 21.21 20.62 18.20
N LYS A 131 21.81 20.56 19.40
CA LYS A 131 21.34 21.27 20.60
C LYS A 131 21.53 22.78 20.49
N GLU A 132 22.61 23.21 19.85
CA GLU A 132 22.93 24.63 19.62
C GLU A 132 21.91 25.34 18.73
N LEU A 133 21.25 24.62 17.81
CA LEU A 133 20.18 25.19 16.99
C LEU A 133 19.09 25.78 17.88
N GLN A 134 18.68 27.03 17.67
CA GLN A 134 17.56 27.65 18.39
C GLN A 134 16.48 28.08 17.41
N ILE A 135 15.21 27.98 17.82
CA ILE A 135 14.13 28.55 17.00
C ILE A 135 14.23 30.07 17.05
N ILE A 136 14.02 30.71 15.90
CA ILE A 136 14.05 32.16 15.77
C ILE A 136 12.64 32.68 16.05
N LYS A 137 12.51 33.62 16.98
CA LYS A 137 11.21 34.25 17.32
C LYS A 137 11.24 35.72 16.95
N ILE A 138 10.21 36.18 16.26
CA ILE A 138 9.98 37.61 15.99
C ILE A 138 9.20 38.19 17.18
N ARG A 139 9.74 39.24 17.81
CA ARG A 139 9.02 39.98 18.85
C ARG A 139 8.03 40.97 18.20
N LYS A 140 7.00 41.40 18.93
CA LYS A 140 5.94 42.33 18.45
C LYS A 140 6.42 43.67 17.82
N LYS A 141 7.70 44.01 17.93
CA LYS A 141 8.31 45.25 17.39
C LYS A 141 9.41 45.00 16.36
N GLU A 142 9.73 43.74 16.08
CA GLU A 142 10.77 43.35 15.13
C GLU A 142 10.11 42.94 13.82
N SER A 143 10.79 43.18 12.71
CA SER A 143 10.46 42.66 11.38
C SER A 143 11.35 41.46 11.05
N ILE A 144 10.97 40.69 10.02
CA ILE A 144 11.80 39.59 9.50
C ILE A 144 13.21 40.06 9.10
N LYS A 145 13.34 41.30 8.59
CA LYS A 145 14.62 41.88 8.17
C LYS A 145 15.58 42.10 9.33
N ASP A 146 15.06 42.35 10.53
CA ASP A 146 15.88 42.51 11.74
C ASP A 146 16.52 41.17 12.18
N LYS A 147 16.04 40.05 11.64
CA LYS A 147 16.53 38.68 11.92
C LYS A 147 17.40 38.10 10.81
N ASP A 148 17.71 38.85 9.75
CA ASP A 148 18.46 38.37 8.59
C ASP A 148 19.80 37.70 8.97
N SER A 149 20.58 38.32 9.86
CA SER A 149 21.84 37.75 10.36
C SER A 149 21.63 36.45 11.15
N GLU A 150 20.57 36.37 11.98
CA GLU A 150 20.23 35.17 12.74
C GLU A 150 19.81 34.02 11.81
N ILE A 151 19.00 34.33 10.78
CA ILE A 151 18.55 33.39 9.76
C ILE A 151 19.75 32.86 8.97
N LYS A 152 20.61 33.73 8.45
CA LYS A 152 21.81 33.34 7.71
C LYS A 152 22.72 32.44 8.54
N ASN A 153 22.95 32.78 9.82
CA ASN A 153 23.71 31.95 10.73
C ASN A 153 23.06 30.57 10.96
N MET A 154 21.73 30.53 11.12
CA MET A 154 20.98 29.28 11.26
C MET A 154 21.15 28.37 10.04
N PHE A 155 21.10 28.93 8.83
CA PHE A 155 21.34 28.18 7.59
C PHE A 155 22.78 27.64 7.54
N GLN A 156 23.79 28.39 7.98
CA GLN A 156 25.17 27.89 8.07
C GLN A 156 25.30 26.71 9.04
N GLN A 157 24.71 26.81 10.24
CA GLN A 157 24.71 25.70 11.21
C GLN A 157 24.02 24.46 10.63
N LEU A 158 22.89 24.64 9.95
CA LEU A 158 22.18 23.55 9.27
C LEU A 158 23.03 22.91 8.16
N LYS A 159 23.76 23.70 7.36
CA LYS A 159 24.67 23.17 6.33
C LYS A 159 25.77 22.30 6.93
N VAL A 160 26.34 22.72 8.06
CA VAL A 160 27.35 21.92 8.78
C VAL A 160 26.74 20.56 9.17
N ILE A 161 25.59 20.54 9.82
CA ILE A 161 24.90 19.29 10.22
C ILE A 161 24.57 18.41 9.00
N ILE A 162 24.05 19.00 7.93
CA ILE A 162 23.74 18.28 6.68
C ILE A 162 25.01 17.68 6.07
N SER A 163 26.13 18.40 6.11
CA SER A 163 27.41 17.91 5.58
C SER A 163 27.93 16.68 6.32
N TYR A 164 27.80 16.65 7.66
CA TYR A 164 28.11 15.46 8.46
C TYR A 164 27.18 14.31 8.13
N CYS A 165 25.86 14.55 8.09
CA CYS A 165 24.89 13.54 7.71
C CYS A 165 25.27 12.90 6.35
N ASN A 166 25.68 13.70 5.37
CA ASN A 166 26.06 13.25 4.03
C ASN A 166 27.40 12.49 3.95
N LYS A 167 28.24 12.47 4.99
CA LYS A 167 29.44 11.61 5.01
C LYS A 167 29.04 10.13 4.94
N ASP A 168 29.85 9.32 4.25
CA ASP A 168 29.53 7.91 3.99
C ASP A 168 29.28 7.09 5.27
N ASN A 169 30.08 7.29 6.33
CA ASN A 169 29.90 6.61 7.61
C ASN A 169 28.60 7.01 8.32
N TYR A 170 28.25 8.30 8.35
CA TYR A 170 26.99 8.78 8.90
C TYR A 170 25.81 8.24 8.11
N ARG A 171 25.82 8.41 6.78
CA ARG A 171 24.78 7.89 5.91
C ARG A 171 24.58 6.39 6.10
N LYS A 172 25.67 5.61 6.16
CA LYS A 172 25.64 4.15 6.37
C LYS A 172 24.85 3.77 7.62
N TYR A 173 25.17 4.34 8.77
CA TYR A 173 24.56 3.93 10.04
C TYR A 173 23.21 4.61 10.32
N LEU A 174 23.06 5.90 10.00
CA LEU A 174 21.78 6.61 10.20
C LEU A 174 20.70 6.05 9.29
N ALA A 175 20.98 5.91 7.99
CA ALA A 175 20.03 5.35 7.04
C ALA A 175 19.83 3.84 7.27
N GLY A 176 20.88 3.10 7.64
CA GLY A 176 20.79 1.68 8.00
C GLY A 176 19.82 1.44 9.16
N LYS A 177 19.96 2.21 10.26
CA LYS A 177 19.03 2.11 11.39
C LYS A 177 17.59 2.49 11.03
N ASN A 178 17.37 3.45 10.12
CA ASN A 178 16.03 3.74 9.61
C ASN A 178 15.43 2.58 8.83
N VAL A 179 16.18 2.02 7.88
CA VAL A 179 15.73 0.93 7.01
C VAL A 179 15.24 -0.27 7.82
N ILE A 180 15.91 -0.59 8.93
CA ILE A 180 15.53 -1.69 9.83
C ILE A 180 14.06 -1.59 10.22
N TYR A 181 13.64 -0.45 10.75
CA TYR A 181 12.30 -0.28 11.31
C TYR A 181 11.26 0.14 10.27
N THR A 182 11.67 0.81 9.20
CA THR A 182 10.75 1.29 8.17
C THR A 182 10.43 0.23 7.12
N ILE A 183 11.34 -0.72 6.87
CA ILE A 183 11.19 -1.69 5.77
C ILE A 183 11.41 -3.12 6.25
N ILE A 184 12.61 -3.44 6.78
CA ILE A 184 13.01 -4.84 7.04
C ILE A 184 12.09 -5.51 8.07
N LYS A 185 11.78 -4.80 9.15
CA LYS A 185 10.95 -5.29 10.26
C LYS A 185 9.57 -5.77 9.81
N HIS A 186 9.07 -5.34 8.66
CA HIS A 186 7.76 -5.78 8.17
C HIS A 186 7.76 -7.23 7.66
N SER A 187 8.90 -7.78 7.23
CA SER A 187 8.96 -9.19 6.81
C SER A 187 9.41 -10.14 7.92
N TRP A 188 10.35 -9.74 8.76
CA TRP A 188 10.90 -10.56 9.83
C TRP A 188 11.33 -9.72 11.05
N ASP A 189 11.30 -10.32 12.24
CA ASP A 189 11.57 -9.65 13.52
C ASP A 189 12.16 -10.63 14.56
N GLY A 190 12.63 -10.11 15.69
CA GLY A 190 13.04 -10.91 16.86
C GLY A 190 14.37 -11.66 16.75
N VAL A 191 15.11 -11.48 15.66
CA VAL A 191 16.44 -12.08 15.44
C VAL A 191 17.47 -11.03 14.99
N CYS A 192 18.76 -11.36 15.10
CA CYS A 192 19.84 -10.46 14.66
C CYS A 192 19.69 -9.06 15.30
N PHE A 193 19.88 -7.99 14.53
CA PHE A 193 19.76 -6.60 15.00
C PHE A 193 18.33 -6.20 15.43
N LEU A 194 17.33 -7.05 15.14
CA LEU A 194 15.95 -6.91 15.60
C LEU A 194 15.65 -7.71 16.88
N ASN A 195 16.61 -8.50 17.37
CA ASN A 195 16.54 -9.06 18.72
C ASN A 195 16.95 -7.97 19.73
N PRO A 196 16.06 -7.55 20.66
CA PRO A 196 16.40 -6.55 21.68
C PRO A 196 17.56 -6.95 22.60
N GLN A 197 17.91 -8.24 22.64
CA GLN A 197 18.99 -8.80 23.45
C GLN A 197 20.26 -9.10 22.64
N THR A 198 20.35 -8.65 21.37
CA THR A 198 21.58 -8.85 20.59
C THR A 198 22.78 -8.21 21.28
N LYS A 199 23.90 -8.93 21.25
CA LYS A 199 25.19 -8.43 21.78
C LYS A 199 25.98 -7.68 20.71
N GLU A 200 25.71 -7.97 19.44
CA GLU A 200 26.36 -7.29 18.33
C GLU A 200 25.60 -6.00 18.03
N LYS A 201 26.27 -4.86 18.20
CA LYS A 201 25.65 -3.53 18.02
C LYS A 201 25.71 -3.08 16.56
N ASP A 202 26.72 -3.52 15.81
CA ASP A 202 26.85 -3.22 14.40
C ASP A 202 25.87 -4.09 13.60
N ILE A 203 24.87 -3.42 13.01
CA ILE A 203 23.80 -4.07 12.27
C ILE A 203 24.28 -4.82 11.02
N TYR A 204 25.41 -4.40 10.44
CA TYR A 204 26.00 -5.03 9.25
C TYR A 204 26.70 -6.33 9.66
N LEU A 205 27.49 -6.25 10.73
CA LEU A 205 28.19 -7.42 11.28
C LEU A 205 27.22 -8.44 11.87
N ASP A 206 26.17 -7.99 12.58
CA ASP A 206 25.13 -8.88 13.11
C ASP A 206 24.44 -9.63 11.96
N TYR A 207 24.05 -8.93 10.88
CA TYR A 207 23.41 -9.57 9.71
C TYR A 207 24.34 -10.61 9.06
N LYS A 208 25.62 -10.26 8.89
CA LYS A 208 26.62 -11.17 8.35
C LYS A 208 26.77 -12.44 9.18
N ASN A 209 26.97 -12.28 10.48
CA ASN A 209 27.15 -13.40 11.41
C ASN A 209 25.89 -14.28 11.50
N TYR A 210 24.70 -13.68 11.42
CA TYR A 210 23.44 -14.41 11.58
C TYR A 210 22.94 -15.10 10.31
N PHE A 211 23.13 -14.49 9.12
CA PHE A 211 22.56 -15.01 7.86
C PHE A 211 23.60 -15.47 6.83
N ILE A 212 24.81 -14.87 6.79
CA ILE A 212 25.79 -15.14 5.73
C ILE A 212 26.80 -16.21 6.15
N GLU A 213 27.47 -16.05 7.29
CA GLU A 213 28.47 -17.02 7.77
C GLU A 213 27.90 -18.44 7.93
N PRO A 214 26.65 -18.64 8.41
CA PRO A 214 26.04 -19.97 8.45
C PRO A 214 25.87 -20.64 7.08
N VAL A 215 25.78 -19.86 5.99
CA VAL A 215 25.73 -20.41 4.63
C VAL A 215 27.10 -20.96 4.23
N LYS A 216 28.18 -20.22 4.48
CA LYS A 216 29.55 -20.67 4.19
C LYS A 216 29.87 -21.95 4.96
N GLU A 217 29.59 -21.94 6.27
CA GLU A 217 29.81 -23.11 7.12
C GLU A 217 29.00 -24.34 6.68
N TYR A 218 27.79 -24.12 6.17
CA TYR A 218 26.91 -25.19 5.70
C TYR A 218 27.44 -25.87 4.44
N ILE A 219 28.06 -25.09 3.55
CA ILE A 219 28.60 -25.60 2.28
C ILE A 219 29.95 -26.29 2.49
N ASP A 220 30.78 -25.77 3.39
CA ASP A 220 32.10 -26.34 3.68
C ASP A 220 32.02 -27.73 4.38
N LYS A 221 30.95 -27.99 5.13
CA LYS A 221 30.79 -29.24 5.91
C LYS A 221 30.27 -30.39 5.02
N LYS A 222 31.18 -31.23 4.51
CA LYS A 222 30.82 -32.49 3.80
C LYS A 222 30.08 -33.51 4.70
N ALA A 223 28.76 -33.59 4.51
CA ALA A 223 27.86 -34.77 4.46
C ALA A 223 28.05 -35.98 5.41
N THR A 224 28.55 -35.82 6.65
CA THR A 224 28.77 -36.99 7.53
C THR A 224 27.73 -37.18 8.64
N ASN A 225 26.82 -36.23 8.91
CA ASN A 225 25.88 -36.31 10.04
C ASN A 225 24.51 -35.64 9.79
N GLU A 226 24.07 -35.52 8.54
CA GLU A 226 22.79 -34.88 8.20
C GLU A 226 21.64 -35.91 8.27
N LYS A 227 20.59 -35.59 9.05
CA LYS A 227 19.48 -36.52 9.35
C LYS A 227 18.11 -36.02 8.89
N PHE A 228 18.00 -34.74 8.57
CA PHE A 228 16.74 -34.08 8.27
C PHE A 228 16.84 -33.38 6.92
N ASN A 229 15.71 -32.96 6.38
CA ASN A 229 15.64 -32.22 5.12
C ASN A 229 15.07 -30.82 5.36
N CYS A 230 15.59 -29.84 4.63
CA CYS A 230 15.06 -28.49 4.58
C CYS A 230 13.63 -28.53 4.06
N PHE A 231 12.70 -27.93 4.81
CA PHE A 231 11.29 -27.85 4.46
C PHE A 231 11.03 -27.16 3.12
N THR A 232 11.86 -26.18 2.75
CA THR A 232 11.67 -25.37 1.53
C THR A 232 12.32 -25.98 0.29
N CYS A 233 13.54 -26.52 0.40
CA CYS A 233 14.33 -26.94 -0.77
C CYS A 233 14.77 -28.41 -0.75
N GLY A 234 14.40 -29.17 0.27
CA GLY A 234 14.73 -30.59 0.39
C GLY A 234 16.21 -30.91 0.67
N ARG A 235 17.12 -29.93 0.69
CA ARG A 235 18.53 -30.17 1.04
C ARG A 235 18.68 -30.68 2.46
N ASN A 236 19.63 -31.58 2.65
CA ASN A 236 19.94 -32.15 3.95
C ASN A 236 20.35 -31.07 4.98
N ILE A 237 19.94 -31.25 6.24
CA ILE A 237 20.32 -30.40 7.37
C ILE A 237 20.66 -31.26 8.59
N LYS A 238 21.51 -30.71 9.47
CA LYS A 238 22.01 -31.41 10.66
C LYS A 238 20.99 -31.46 11.80
N ASP A 239 20.25 -30.37 11.99
CA ASP A 239 19.27 -30.21 13.07
C ASP A 239 18.10 -29.32 12.63
N LEU A 240 17.07 -29.25 13.46
CA LEU A 240 15.83 -28.50 13.20
C LEU A 240 15.81 -27.12 13.90
N LYS A 241 16.97 -26.54 14.22
CA LYS A 241 17.04 -25.26 14.96
C LYS A 241 16.68 -24.04 14.14
N ASN A 242 16.86 -24.11 12.81
CA ASN A 242 16.51 -23.02 11.90
C ASN A 242 15.02 -23.10 11.54
N ASP A 243 14.17 -22.79 12.51
CA ASP A 243 12.72 -22.68 12.30
C ASP A 243 12.36 -21.36 11.58
N LEU A 244 11.06 -21.19 11.30
CA LEU A 244 10.49 -20.03 10.62
C LEU A 244 9.96 -18.95 11.58
N SER A 245 10.22 -19.06 12.90
CA SER A 245 9.64 -18.17 13.93
C SER A 245 10.06 -16.70 13.77
N PHE A 246 11.18 -16.45 13.11
CA PHE A 246 11.68 -15.10 12.83
C PHE A 246 10.86 -14.35 11.76
N LEU A 247 10.07 -15.07 10.95
CA LEU A 247 9.23 -14.47 9.91
C LEU A 247 7.88 -14.07 10.48
N ASN A 248 7.48 -12.83 10.23
CA ASN A 248 6.27 -12.26 10.81
C ASN A 248 5.01 -13.00 10.36
N ASN A 249 4.22 -13.53 11.31
CA ASN A 249 2.97 -14.26 11.05
C ASN A 249 3.11 -15.50 10.14
N ILE A 250 4.30 -16.09 10.07
CA ILE A 250 4.55 -17.32 9.33
C ILE A 250 4.85 -18.47 10.29
N GLY A 251 5.91 -18.33 11.09
CA GLY A 251 6.27 -19.32 12.10
C GLY A 251 5.59 -19.10 13.45
N PHE A 252 5.89 -19.98 14.40
CA PHE A 252 5.48 -19.90 15.79
C PHE A 252 6.69 -20.18 16.69
N ASP A 253 6.60 -19.81 17.98
CA ASP A 253 7.65 -20.12 18.96
C ASP A 253 7.68 -21.63 19.22
N VAL A 254 8.57 -22.33 18.51
CA VAL A 254 8.72 -23.79 18.56
C VAL A 254 9.07 -24.26 19.98
N SER A 255 9.79 -23.44 20.75
CA SER A 255 10.22 -23.80 22.10
C SER A 255 9.11 -23.75 23.14
N ARG A 256 8.12 -22.86 22.97
CA ARG A 256 7.05 -22.63 23.95
C ARG A 256 5.66 -23.05 23.49
N LYS A 257 5.44 -23.23 22.18
CA LYS A 257 4.12 -23.45 21.59
C LYS A 257 4.07 -24.70 20.69
N SER A 258 4.57 -25.82 21.19
CA SER A 258 4.58 -27.10 20.46
C SER A 258 3.18 -27.60 20.04
N SER A 259 2.11 -27.13 20.69
CA SER A 259 0.72 -27.47 20.35
C SER A 259 0.27 -27.04 18.95
N HIS A 260 1.02 -26.16 18.27
CA HIS A 260 0.76 -25.80 16.88
C HIS A 260 1.19 -26.88 15.87
N THR A 261 1.92 -27.90 16.31
CA THR A 261 2.42 -28.99 15.45
C THR A 261 1.78 -30.33 15.78
N TRP A 262 1.62 -31.17 14.76
CA TRP A 262 1.10 -32.52 14.92
C TRP A 262 1.98 -33.31 15.91
N ASN A 263 1.33 -33.98 16.87
CA ASN A 263 2.00 -34.75 17.91
C ASN A 263 3.09 -33.97 18.70
N PHE A 264 2.97 -32.64 18.78
CA PHE A 264 3.92 -31.76 19.47
C PHE A 264 5.37 -31.88 18.95
N SER A 265 5.55 -32.37 17.73
CA SER A 265 6.85 -32.57 17.10
C SER A 265 6.97 -31.64 15.90
N ASN A 266 7.89 -30.67 15.98
CA ASN A 266 8.18 -29.76 14.88
C ASN A 266 9.21 -30.40 13.93
N ASP A 267 8.80 -30.59 12.68
CA ASP A 267 9.63 -31.01 11.55
C ASP A 267 9.88 -29.87 10.55
N ILE A 268 9.39 -28.65 10.84
CA ILE A 268 9.55 -27.47 9.98
C ILE A 268 10.84 -26.75 10.35
N ALA A 269 11.88 -26.93 9.52
CA ALA A 269 13.12 -26.18 9.58
C ALA A 269 13.72 -25.97 8.18
N VAL A 270 14.51 -24.92 8.03
CA VAL A 270 15.15 -24.55 6.76
C VAL A 270 16.67 -24.62 6.82
N CYS A 271 17.31 -24.91 5.69
CA CYS A 271 18.77 -24.82 5.59
C CYS A 271 19.23 -23.35 5.63
N PRO A 272 20.50 -23.08 5.99
CA PRO A 272 21.04 -21.72 6.05
C PRO A 272 20.86 -20.93 4.76
N ILE A 273 20.94 -21.58 3.59
CA ILE A 273 20.74 -20.93 2.29
C ILE A 273 19.30 -20.43 2.15
N CYS A 274 18.31 -21.25 2.49
CA CYS A 274 16.91 -20.83 2.45
C CYS A 274 16.61 -19.74 3.49
N LYS A 275 17.24 -19.81 4.67
CA LYS A 275 17.14 -18.76 5.69
C LYS A 275 17.68 -17.41 5.19
N LEU A 276 18.80 -17.40 4.48
CA LEU A 276 19.34 -16.21 3.83
C LEU A 276 18.40 -15.66 2.74
N VAL A 277 17.85 -16.52 1.88
CA VAL A 277 16.86 -16.10 0.87
C VAL A 277 15.63 -15.47 1.54
N LEU A 278 15.11 -16.09 2.60
CA LEU A 278 13.95 -15.59 3.35
C LEU A 278 14.25 -14.26 4.06
N SER A 279 15.50 -14.01 4.51
CA SER A 279 15.86 -12.70 5.06
C SER A 279 15.85 -11.58 4.00
N CYS A 280 15.93 -11.94 2.71
CA CYS A 280 15.82 -11.01 1.58
C CYS A 280 14.38 -10.69 1.17
N THR A 281 13.36 -11.29 1.82
CA THR A 281 11.94 -10.99 1.57
C THR A 281 11.61 -9.48 1.51
N PRO A 282 12.15 -8.61 2.40
CA PRO A 282 11.84 -7.19 2.32
C PRO A 282 12.30 -6.51 1.03
N ALA A 283 13.30 -7.07 0.34
CA ALA A 283 13.76 -6.55 -0.94
C ALA A 283 12.91 -7.06 -2.13
N GLY A 284 12.11 -8.11 -1.94
CA GLY A 284 11.15 -8.60 -2.93
C GLY A 284 9.80 -7.90 -2.83
N ILE A 285 9.32 -7.69 -1.60
CA ILE A 285 8.06 -7.01 -1.32
C ILE A 285 8.25 -5.49 -1.44
N THR A 286 7.23 -4.77 -1.89
CA THR A 286 7.21 -3.30 -1.86
C THR A 286 6.44 -2.82 -0.64
N TYR A 287 7.12 -2.21 0.33
CA TYR A 287 6.51 -1.61 1.51
C TYR A 287 6.38 -0.08 1.40
N VAL A 288 5.24 0.45 1.84
CA VAL A 288 5.01 1.88 2.06
C VAL A 288 4.19 2.04 3.33
N TYR A 289 4.79 2.69 4.33
CA TYR A 289 4.24 2.75 5.68
C TYR A 289 3.94 1.33 6.24
N ASP A 290 2.73 1.09 6.71
CA ASP A 290 2.25 -0.17 7.27
C ASP A 290 1.63 -1.10 6.23
N LYS A 291 1.71 -0.76 4.94
CA LYS A 291 1.21 -1.55 3.83
C LYS A 291 2.34 -2.13 2.99
N GLY A 292 2.16 -3.34 2.48
CA GLY A 292 3.10 -3.99 1.59
C GLY A 292 2.40 -4.77 0.47
N ILE A 293 3.09 -4.95 -0.64
CA ILE A 293 2.57 -5.71 -1.77
C ILE A 293 3.64 -6.50 -2.50
N TYR A 294 3.27 -7.72 -2.88
CA TYR A 294 4.06 -8.61 -3.73
C TYR A 294 3.14 -9.36 -4.70
N ILE A 295 3.58 -9.49 -5.95
CA ILE A 295 2.90 -10.27 -6.96
C ILE A 295 3.67 -11.56 -7.18
N ASN A 296 3.05 -12.67 -6.84
CA ASN A 296 3.63 -13.99 -6.96
C ASN A 296 3.31 -14.59 -8.34
N ASP A 297 4.13 -14.25 -9.34
CA ASP A 297 4.10 -14.91 -10.65
C ASP A 297 5.00 -16.14 -10.64
N ASN A 298 4.41 -17.32 -10.44
CA ASN A 298 5.14 -18.59 -10.40
C ASN A 298 5.46 -19.15 -11.79
N ASN A 299 5.09 -18.49 -12.89
CA ASN A 299 5.34 -19.02 -14.23
C ASN A 299 6.76 -18.72 -14.72
N SER A 300 7.34 -17.60 -14.27
CA SER A 300 8.68 -17.21 -14.66
C SER A 300 9.33 -16.33 -13.60
N PHE A 301 10.54 -16.72 -13.19
CA PHE A 301 11.38 -15.92 -12.28
C PHE A 301 11.60 -14.50 -12.82
N GLN A 302 11.88 -14.37 -14.12
CA GLN A 302 12.14 -13.07 -14.73
C GLN A 302 10.88 -12.19 -14.73
N GLU A 303 9.71 -12.75 -14.98
CA GLU A 303 8.45 -12.00 -14.90
C GLU A 303 8.13 -11.59 -13.47
N ALA A 304 8.35 -12.47 -12.48
CA ALA A 304 8.21 -12.15 -11.06
C ALA A 304 9.12 -10.96 -10.65
N VAL A 305 10.36 -10.93 -11.13
CA VAL A 305 11.27 -9.79 -10.93
C VAL A 305 10.76 -8.53 -11.62
N ASN A 306 10.38 -8.63 -12.90
CA ASN A 306 9.95 -7.48 -13.71
C ASN A 306 8.70 -6.80 -13.13
N ILE A 307 7.67 -7.58 -12.82
CA ILE A 307 6.39 -7.05 -12.35
C ILE A 307 6.55 -6.38 -10.99
N ASN A 308 7.26 -7.01 -10.04
CA ASN A 308 7.46 -6.44 -8.71
C ASN A 308 8.36 -5.21 -8.73
N ASN A 309 9.37 -5.16 -9.61
CA ASN A 309 10.20 -3.97 -9.75
C ASN A 309 9.45 -2.79 -10.39
N LYS A 310 8.55 -3.07 -11.34
CA LYS A 310 7.67 -2.04 -11.93
C LYS A 310 6.70 -1.48 -10.88
N VAL A 311 5.99 -2.36 -10.17
CA VAL A 311 5.12 -1.99 -9.04
C VAL A 311 5.88 -1.14 -8.03
N LYS A 312 7.09 -1.56 -7.67
CA LYS A 312 7.96 -0.79 -6.77
C LYS A 312 8.27 0.60 -7.31
N SER A 313 8.64 0.72 -8.59
CA SER A 313 8.94 2.04 -9.17
C SER A 313 7.73 2.96 -9.21
N GLU A 314 6.55 2.48 -9.59
CA GLU A 314 5.34 3.29 -9.69
C GLU A 314 4.87 3.75 -8.31
N ILE A 315 4.82 2.83 -7.35
CA ILE A 315 4.47 3.15 -5.96
C ILE A 315 5.43 4.22 -5.42
N LEU A 316 6.75 4.01 -5.55
CA LEU A 316 7.72 4.95 -4.97
C LEU A 316 7.75 6.31 -5.69
N GLN A 317 7.35 6.39 -6.97
CA GLN A 317 7.25 7.64 -7.74
C GLN A 317 5.96 8.42 -7.44
N GLU A 318 4.80 7.75 -7.35
CA GLU A 318 3.50 8.40 -7.16
C GLU A 318 3.32 9.00 -5.75
N HIS A 319 4.01 8.49 -4.74
CA HIS A 319 3.80 8.82 -3.33
C HIS A 319 4.41 10.15 -2.84
N LYS A 320 4.47 11.18 -3.70
CA LYS A 320 4.65 12.56 -3.22
C LYS A 320 3.40 13.15 -2.54
N ALA A 321 2.22 12.50 -2.57
CA ALA A 321 1.00 13.13 -2.01
C ALA A 321 -0.11 12.26 -1.37
N ASP A 322 -0.27 10.95 -1.61
CA ASP A 322 -1.46 10.25 -1.09
C ASP A 322 -1.29 8.73 -0.85
N LYS A 323 -1.83 8.21 0.27
CA LYS A 323 -1.88 6.78 0.62
C LYS A 323 -2.82 5.97 -0.30
N LEU A 324 -3.77 6.64 -0.95
CA LEU A 324 -4.74 6.04 -1.88
C LEU A 324 -4.09 5.49 -3.17
N LEU A 325 -2.85 5.93 -3.47
CA LEU A 325 -2.14 5.60 -4.70
C LEU A 325 -1.56 4.18 -4.72
N THR A 326 -1.40 3.48 -3.59
CA THR A 326 -0.75 2.15 -3.58
C THR A 326 -1.56 1.09 -4.36
N TYR A 327 -2.88 1.07 -4.21
CA TYR A 327 -3.76 0.18 -4.97
C TYR A 327 -3.92 0.59 -6.44
N ARG A 328 -3.90 1.90 -6.70
CA ARG A 328 -3.93 2.42 -8.06
C ARG A 328 -2.65 2.05 -8.81
N ALA A 329 -1.49 2.30 -8.21
CA ALA A 329 -0.19 1.93 -8.75
C ALA A 329 -0.11 0.41 -9.01
N LEU A 330 -0.61 -0.42 -8.09
CA LEU A 330 -0.74 -1.87 -8.34
C LEU A 330 -1.56 -2.15 -9.61
N VAL A 331 -2.79 -1.61 -9.67
CA VAL A 331 -3.71 -1.84 -10.79
C VAL A 331 -3.11 -1.37 -12.11
N ASN A 332 -2.49 -0.19 -12.14
CA ASN A 332 -1.86 0.39 -13.31
C ASN A 332 -0.64 -0.45 -13.75
N SER A 333 0.28 -0.76 -12.83
CA SER A 333 1.46 -1.59 -13.09
C SER A 333 1.10 -2.92 -13.73
N ILE A 334 0.08 -3.57 -13.17
CA ILE A 334 -0.46 -4.82 -13.65
C ILE A 334 -1.05 -4.60 -15.05
N GLN A 335 -1.97 -3.66 -15.22
CA GLN A 335 -2.60 -3.39 -16.52
C GLN A 335 -1.56 -3.17 -17.63
N ASP A 336 -0.55 -2.36 -17.38
CA ASP A 336 0.50 -2.06 -18.36
C ASP A 336 1.40 -3.26 -18.67
N GLN A 337 1.67 -4.15 -17.70
CA GLN A 337 2.42 -5.40 -17.95
C GLN A 337 1.60 -6.40 -18.76
N PHE A 338 0.28 -6.40 -18.58
CA PHE A 338 -0.63 -7.34 -19.23
C PHE A 338 -1.22 -6.81 -20.55
N GLN A 339 -0.73 -5.66 -21.08
CA GLN A 339 -1.13 -5.14 -22.40
C GLN A 339 -0.63 -6.00 -23.57
N ASP A 340 0.51 -6.68 -23.43
CA ASP A 340 1.27 -7.21 -24.58
C ASP A 340 1.40 -8.74 -24.66
N LYS A 341 0.88 -9.52 -23.70
CA LYS A 341 1.14 -10.97 -23.66
C LYS A 341 -0.15 -11.81 -23.64
N VAL A 342 -0.43 -12.41 -24.79
CA VAL A 342 -1.34 -13.57 -25.00
C VAL A 342 -1.03 -14.73 -24.02
N LYS A 343 0.19 -14.78 -23.47
CA LYS A 343 0.68 -15.84 -22.57
C LYS A 343 -0.02 -15.91 -21.20
N TYR A 344 -0.74 -14.88 -20.78
CA TYR A 344 -1.44 -14.84 -19.47
C TYR A 344 -2.91 -15.25 -19.54
N GLU A 345 -3.33 -15.91 -20.61
CA GLU A 345 -4.71 -16.37 -20.78
C GLU A 345 -5.21 -17.34 -19.69
N LEU A 346 -4.31 -17.90 -18.87
CA LEU A 346 -4.59 -18.98 -17.90
C LEU A 346 -4.04 -18.77 -16.47
N ALA A 347 -3.33 -17.67 -16.18
CA ALA A 347 -2.64 -17.52 -14.88
C ALA A 347 -3.48 -16.74 -13.85
N ASP A 348 -3.88 -17.43 -12.79
CA ASP A 348 -4.40 -16.84 -11.56
C ASP A 348 -3.25 -16.24 -10.77
N ILE A 349 -3.01 -14.94 -10.94
CA ILE A 349 -1.89 -14.24 -10.31
C ILE A 349 -2.18 -14.06 -8.82
N GLN A 350 -1.36 -14.63 -7.95
CA GLN A 350 -1.50 -14.44 -6.52
C GLN A 350 -0.89 -13.10 -6.10
N VAL A 351 -1.72 -12.21 -5.58
CA VAL A 351 -1.30 -10.94 -4.97
C VAL A 351 -1.25 -11.13 -3.46
N VAL A 352 -0.07 -10.93 -2.89
CA VAL A 352 0.16 -10.94 -1.45
C VAL A 352 0.19 -9.50 -0.96
N ARG A 353 -0.71 -9.19 -0.04
CA ARG A 353 -0.82 -7.88 0.60
C ARG A 353 -0.43 -7.99 2.05
N TYR A 354 0.31 -7.01 2.55
CA TYR A 354 0.60 -6.84 3.96
C TYR A 354 -0.18 -5.61 4.43
N GLU A 355 -1.09 -5.76 5.39
CA GLU A 355 -1.88 -4.67 5.96
C GLU A 355 -2.06 -4.91 7.45
N GLU A 356 -1.89 -3.87 8.27
CA GLU A 356 -2.13 -3.93 9.73
C GLU A 356 -1.37 -5.07 10.42
N GLY A 357 -0.17 -5.40 9.92
CA GLY A 357 0.66 -6.47 10.48
C GLY A 357 0.23 -7.87 10.06
N GLN A 358 -0.60 -8.06 9.04
CA GLN A 358 -1.05 -9.37 8.57
C GLN A 358 -0.91 -9.53 7.05
N TYR A 359 -0.64 -10.76 6.59
CA TYR A 359 -0.68 -11.10 5.17
C TYR A 359 -2.11 -11.46 4.73
N ARG A 360 -2.54 -10.90 3.61
CA ARG A 360 -3.81 -11.19 2.92
C ARG A 360 -3.52 -11.62 1.49
N PHE A 361 -4.22 -12.64 1.04
CA PHE A 361 -4.02 -13.22 -0.29
C PHE A 361 -5.22 -12.93 -1.17
N ASN A 362 -4.96 -12.53 -2.41
CA ASN A 362 -5.96 -12.39 -3.44
C ASN A 362 -5.49 -13.09 -4.71
N ILE A 363 -6.44 -13.69 -5.42
CA ILE A 363 -6.18 -14.22 -6.75
C ILE A 363 -6.72 -13.20 -7.73
N LEU A 364 -5.82 -12.63 -8.51
CA LEU A 364 -6.17 -11.69 -9.55
C LEU A 364 -6.50 -12.46 -10.83
N SER A 365 -7.79 -12.78 -10.95
CA SER A 365 -8.30 -13.49 -12.13
C SER A 365 -8.30 -12.58 -13.36
N LYS A 366 -8.22 -13.19 -14.55
CA LYS A 366 -8.43 -12.52 -15.84
C LYS A 366 -9.73 -11.71 -15.88
N LYS A 367 -10.79 -12.23 -15.26
CA LYS A 367 -12.10 -11.57 -15.17
C LYS A 367 -12.00 -10.26 -14.38
N ALA A 368 -11.38 -10.30 -13.19
CA ALA A 368 -11.17 -9.12 -12.36
C ALA A 368 -10.34 -8.05 -13.10
N LEU A 369 -9.23 -8.45 -13.75
CA LEU A 369 -8.41 -7.56 -14.58
C LEU A 369 -9.21 -6.87 -15.68
N CYS A 370 -10.04 -7.64 -16.40
CA CYS A 370 -10.88 -7.11 -17.47
C CYS A 370 -11.89 -6.09 -16.94
N ILE A 371 -12.56 -6.40 -15.82
CA ILE A 371 -13.51 -5.49 -15.17
C ILE A 371 -12.83 -4.19 -14.76
N ILE A 372 -11.65 -4.27 -14.13
CA ILE A 372 -10.89 -3.08 -13.69
C ILE A 372 -10.49 -2.25 -14.91
N ARG A 373 -10.02 -2.88 -16.00
CA ARG A 373 -9.64 -2.20 -17.24
C ARG A 373 -10.82 -1.46 -17.88
N GLN A 374 -11.94 -2.16 -18.06
CA GLN A 374 -13.14 -1.57 -18.66
C GLN A 374 -13.77 -0.49 -17.77
N SER A 375 -13.44 -0.49 -16.47
CA SER A 375 -13.96 0.44 -15.48
C SER A 375 -13.00 1.59 -15.14
N GLN A 376 -11.90 1.77 -15.86
CA GLN A 376 -10.86 2.75 -15.49
C GLN A 376 -11.42 4.16 -15.25
N ASN A 377 -12.30 4.65 -16.13
CA ASN A 377 -12.93 5.96 -15.97
C ASN A 377 -13.86 6.04 -14.75
N ASP A 378 -14.69 5.02 -14.54
CA ASP A 378 -15.59 4.96 -13.39
C ASP A 378 -14.81 4.85 -12.07
N LEU A 379 -13.72 4.07 -12.06
CA LEU A 379 -12.80 3.92 -10.93
C LEU A 379 -12.08 5.23 -10.61
N ASN A 380 -11.61 5.95 -11.61
CA ASN A 380 -11.00 7.27 -11.43
C ASN A 380 -12.01 8.28 -10.83
N ASN A 381 -13.28 8.22 -11.22
CA ASN A 381 -14.31 9.11 -10.69
C ASN A 381 -14.59 8.89 -9.18
N ILE A 382 -14.35 7.67 -8.67
CA ILE A 382 -14.62 7.31 -7.26
C ILE A 382 -13.38 7.32 -6.36
N ILE A 383 -12.20 7.64 -6.88
CA ILE A 383 -10.92 7.48 -6.15
C ILE A 383 -10.87 8.25 -4.81
N HIS A 384 -11.37 9.48 -4.80
CA HIS A 384 -11.43 10.33 -3.60
C HIS A 384 -12.79 10.27 -2.88
N SER A 385 -13.65 9.31 -3.25
CA SER A 385 -14.98 9.17 -2.66
C SER A 385 -14.96 8.27 -1.43
N GLY A 386 -15.80 8.57 -0.45
CA GLY A 386 -15.84 7.81 0.80
C GLY A 386 -16.98 8.21 1.72
N PHE A 387 -17.08 7.54 2.86
CA PHE A 387 -18.05 7.85 3.89
C PHE A 387 -17.46 7.63 5.28
N LYS A 388 -18.00 8.34 6.28
CA LYS A 388 -17.65 8.13 7.69
C LYS A 388 -18.73 7.27 8.35
N GLU A 389 -18.30 6.25 9.07
CA GLU A 389 -19.16 5.45 9.94
C GLU A 389 -18.55 5.50 11.34
N ILE A 390 -19.30 6.12 12.26
CA ILE A 390 -18.85 6.43 13.63
C ILE A 390 -17.59 7.33 13.59
N ASN A 391 -16.40 6.75 13.79
CA ASN A 391 -15.11 7.46 13.79
C ASN A 391 -14.15 6.94 12.73
N THR A 392 -14.60 6.05 11.85
CA THR A 392 -13.77 5.44 10.81
C THR A 392 -14.18 5.96 9.45
N TYR A 393 -13.19 6.39 8.66
CA TYR A 393 -13.39 6.76 7.27
C TYR A 393 -13.21 5.54 6.38
N PHE A 394 -14.17 5.29 5.49
CA PHE A 394 -14.13 4.23 4.49
C PHE A 394 -14.00 4.84 3.10
N ASN A 395 -12.96 4.46 2.38
CA ASN A 395 -12.79 4.84 0.98
C ASN A 395 -13.57 3.89 0.07
N ILE A 396 -14.39 4.45 -0.82
CA ILE A 396 -15.27 3.65 -1.70
C ILE A 396 -14.45 2.93 -2.79
N TYR A 397 -13.41 3.57 -3.34
CA TYR A 397 -12.54 2.94 -4.33
C TYR A 397 -11.89 1.67 -3.79
N GLU A 398 -11.33 1.71 -2.57
CA GLU A 398 -10.74 0.52 -1.92
C GLU A 398 -11.78 -0.60 -1.72
N LEU A 399 -13.00 -0.25 -1.28
CA LEU A 399 -14.09 -1.21 -1.10
C LEU A 399 -14.55 -1.84 -2.43
N VAL A 400 -14.60 -1.06 -3.51
CA VAL A 400 -14.97 -1.52 -4.85
C VAL A 400 -13.89 -2.46 -5.40
N ILE A 401 -12.62 -2.06 -5.37
CA ILE A 401 -11.50 -2.88 -5.83
C ILE A 401 -11.45 -4.20 -5.05
N ASN A 402 -11.55 -4.15 -3.72
CA ASN A 402 -11.54 -5.35 -2.89
C ASN A 402 -12.65 -6.35 -3.30
N ARG A 403 -13.86 -5.86 -3.62
CA ARG A 403 -14.95 -6.71 -4.09
C ARG A 403 -14.71 -7.28 -5.48
N ILE A 404 -14.17 -6.49 -6.41
CA ILE A 404 -13.80 -6.98 -7.75
C ILE A 404 -12.75 -8.09 -7.64
N LEU A 405 -11.72 -7.90 -6.81
CA LEU A 405 -10.66 -8.88 -6.59
C LEU A 405 -11.17 -10.19 -5.95
N ASN A 406 -12.27 -10.12 -5.19
CA ASN A 406 -12.91 -11.29 -4.59
C ASN A 406 -14.09 -11.83 -5.43
N ASN A 407 -14.23 -11.40 -6.69
CA ASN A 407 -15.35 -11.79 -7.58
C ASN A 407 -16.74 -11.56 -6.96
N HIS A 408 -16.89 -10.51 -6.14
CA HIS A 408 -18.14 -10.13 -5.51
C HIS A 408 -18.84 -9.00 -6.29
N ASN A 409 -20.16 -9.08 -6.40
CA ASN A 409 -20.96 -7.96 -6.87
C ASN A 409 -21.00 -6.83 -5.81
N LEU A 410 -21.43 -5.65 -6.24
CA LEU A 410 -21.43 -4.43 -5.46
C LEU A 410 -22.82 -4.09 -4.90
N PHE A 411 -23.86 -4.92 -5.09
CA PHE A 411 -25.22 -4.58 -4.65
C PHE A 411 -25.30 -4.25 -3.15
N THR A 412 -24.61 -5.02 -2.30
CA THR A 412 -24.62 -4.74 -0.85
C THR A 412 -23.88 -3.44 -0.50
N LEU A 413 -22.85 -3.06 -1.28
CA LEU A 413 -22.18 -1.77 -1.13
C LEU A 413 -23.09 -0.63 -1.61
N ILE A 414 -23.72 -0.77 -2.78
CA ILE A 414 -24.65 0.21 -3.36
C ILE A 414 -25.82 0.45 -2.40
N GLN A 415 -26.43 -0.62 -1.86
CA GLN A 415 -27.46 -0.53 -0.83
C GLN A 415 -26.99 0.29 0.38
N LYS A 416 -25.81 -0.04 0.92
CA LYS A 416 -25.25 0.66 2.08
C LYS A 416 -25.05 2.14 1.79
N LEU A 417 -24.46 2.48 0.64
CA LEU A 417 -24.21 3.87 0.24
C LEU A 417 -25.50 4.66 0.06
N LEU A 418 -26.51 4.10 -0.59
CA LEU A 418 -27.81 4.78 -0.79
C LEU A 418 -28.54 5.01 0.54
N VAL A 419 -28.56 4.01 1.43
CA VAL A 419 -29.12 4.16 2.78
C VAL A 419 -28.37 5.22 3.57
N TYR A 420 -27.03 5.20 3.57
CA TYR A 420 -26.21 6.20 4.25
C TYR A 420 -26.42 7.61 3.69
N LYS A 421 -26.59 7.74 2.37
CA LYS A 421 -26.86 9.04 1.75
C LYS A 421 -28.18 9.63 2.22
N LEU A 422 -29.18 8.79 2.48
CA LEU A 422 -30.49 9.19 3.01
C LEU A 422 -30.46 9.48 4.52
N SER A 423 -29.74 8.67 5.31
CA SER A 423 -29.74 8.79 6.77
C SER A 423 -28.72 9.81 7.29
N ASN A 424 -27.50 9.78 6.75
CA ASN A 424 -26.33 10.53 7.22
C ASN A 424 -25.62 11.26 6.07
N PRO A 425 -26.28 12.21 5.36
CA PRO A 425 -25.72 12.85 4.18
C PRO A 425 -24.43 13.65 4.46
N LYS A 426 -24.27 14.19 5.68
CA LYS A 426 -23.08 14.96 6.10
C LYS A 426 -21.80 14.12 6.15
N ASP A 427 -21.94 12.83 6.41
CA ASP A 427 -20.82 11.88 6.49
C ASP A 427 -20.49 11.24 5.14
N CYS A 428 -21.22 11.59 4.08
CA CYS A 428 -21.05 11.04 2.74
C CYS A 428 -20.24 12.00 1.86
N ARG A 429 -18.99 11.63 1.55
CA ARG A 429 -18.12 12.32 0.59
C ARG A 429 -18.24 11.68 -0.80
N PHE A 430 -19.47 11.54 -1.28
CA PHE A 430 -19.75 11.08 -2.64
C PHE A 430 -21.05 11.66 -3.19
N ASN A 431 -21.16 11.69 -4.52
CA ASN A 431 -22.31 12.24 -5.25
C ASN A 431 -23.02 11.18 -6.12
N THR A 432 -24.11 11.59 -6.78
CA THR A 432 -24.92 10.71 -7.63
C THR A 432 -24.15 10.18 -8.85
N SER A 433 -23.28 10.99 -9.46
CA SER A 433 -22.43 10.55 -10.58
C SER A 433 -21.48 9.41 -10.17
N GLN A 434 -20.91 9.53 -8.97
CA GLN A 434 -20.06 8.47 -8.39
C GLN A 434 -20.86 7.20 -8.08
N LEU A 435 -22.10 7.30 -7.58
CA LEU A 435 -22.98 6.13 -7.41
C LEU A 435 -23.31 5.46 -8.75
N VAL A 436 -23.56 6.24 -9.80
CA VAL A 436 -23.77 5.71 -11.17
C VAL A 436 -22.50 5.01 -11.66
N SER A 437 -21.32 5.56 -11.36
CA SER A 437 -20.04 4.91 -11.68
C SER A 437 -19.93 3.53 -11.01
N ILE A 438 -20.31 3.43 -9.73
CA ILE A 438 -20.33 2.14 -8.99
C ILE A 438 -21.35 1.16 -9.59
N LEU A 439 -22.52 1.65 -10.05
CA LEU A 439 -23.51 0.84 -10.75
C LEU A 439 -22.97 0.30 -12.08
N ASN A 440 -22.28 1.13 -12.87
CA ASN A 440 -21.64 0.72 -14.11
C ASN A 440 -20.57 -0.36 -13.87
N ILE A 441 -19.75 -0.18 -12.82
CA ILE A 441 -18.77 -1.19 -12.41
C ILE A 441 -19.48 -2.49 -12.03
N ASN A 442 -20.57 -2.42 -11.25
CA ASN A 442 -21.34 -3.59 -10.86
C ASN A 442 -21.94 -4.33 -12.06
N PHE A 443 -22.45 -3.61 -13.06
CA PHE A 443 -22.95 -4.20 -14.30
C PHE A 443 -21.86 -5.02 -15.00
N ARG A 444 -20.63 -4.49 -15.11
CA ARG A 444 -19.50 -5.23 -15.67
C ARG A 444 -19.10 -6.43 -14.81
N CYS A 445 -19.19 -6.32 -13.47
CA CYS A 445 -19.01 -7.47 -12.58
C CYS A 445 -20.03 -8.58 -12.88
N LEU A 446 -21.30 -8.22 -13.08
CA LEU A 446 -22.36 -9.17 -13.43
C LEU A 446 -22.12 -9.80 -14.81
N GLU A 447 -21.73 -9.00 -15.81
CA GLU A 447 -21.29 -9.50 -17.14
C GLU A 447 -20.15 -10.52 -17.03
N GLY A 448 -19.14 -10.24 -16.20
CA GLY A 448 -18.04 -11.16 -15.93
C GLY A 448 -18.45 -12.46 -15.23
N MET A 449 -19.56 -12.45 -14.50
CA MET A 449 -20.18 -13.62 -13.87
C MET A 449 -21.20 -14.32 -14.78
N ASP A 450 -21.22 -13.97 -16.07
CA ASP A 450 -22.14 -14.51 -17.08
C ASP A 450 -23.61 -14.11 -16.90
N TYR A 451 -23.90 -13.17 -15.99
CA TYR A 451 -25.18 -12.45 -15.92
C TYR A 451 -25.17 -11.28 -16.92
N MET A 452 -26.32 -10.76 -17.34
CA MET A 452 -26.43 -9.48 -18.08
C MET A 452 -25.74 -9.37 -19.48
N LYS A 453 -25.11 -10.41 -20.04
CA LYS A 453 -24.35 -10.37 -21.33
C LYS A 453 -25.08 -9.77 -22.55
N ASN A 454 -26.41 -9.88 -22.58
CA ASN A 454 -27.25 -9.39 -23.69
C ASN A 454 -28.19 -8.25 -23.25
N THR A 455 -27.86 -7.59 -22.14
CA THR A 455 -28.66 -6.49 -21.60
C THR A 455 -28.20 -5.16 -22.22
N ASP A 456 -29.16 -4.28 -22.50
CA ASP A 456 -28.88 -2.93 -22.98
C ASP A 456 -27.95 -2.19 -21.99
N LYS A 457 -26.87 -1.61 -22.51
CA LYS A 457 -25.88 -0.85 -21.71
C LYS A 457 -26.47 0.45 -21.15
N ASP A 458 -27.50 1.00 -21.79
CA ASP A 458 -28.18 2.20 -21.35
C ASP A 458 -29.21 1.94 -20.23
N ILE A 459 -29.38 0.68 -19.77
CA ILE A 459 -30.34 0.31 -18.72
C ILE A 459 -30.16 1.13 -17.44
N ILE A 460 -28.92 1.35 -17.01
CA ILE A 460 -28.60 2.15 -15.82
C ILE A 460 -28.95 3.62 -16.06
N LYS A 461 -28.54 4.17 -17.21
CA LYS A 461 -28.77 5.57 -17.57
C LYS A 461 -30.27 5.86 -17.65
N ASN A 462 -31.04 5.03 -18.35
CA ASN A 462 -32.48 5.19 -18.54
C ASN A 462 -33.25 5.07 -17.22
N ALA A 463 -32.89 4.11 -16.37
CA ALA A 463 -33.48 3.98 -15.04
C ALA A 463 -33.15 5.18 -14.15
N ASN A 464 -31.90 5.65 -14.17
CA ASN A 464 -31.48 6.82 -13.40
C ASN A 464 -32.20 8.11 -13.83
N ILE A 465 -32.31 8.34 -15.14
CA ILE A 465 -33.08 9.45 -15.71
C ILE A 465 -34.56 9.38 -15.32
N SER A 466 -35.14 8.17 -15.31
CA SER A 466 -36.53 7.98 -14.88
C SER A 466 -36.74 8.41 -13.42
N GLY A 467 -35.78 8.08 -12.54
CA GLY A 467 -35.80 8.50 -11.13
C GLY A 467 -35.63 10.01 -10.97
N TYR A 468 -34.73 10.60 -11.75
CA TYR A 468 -34.52 12.06 -11.81
C TYR A 468 -35.82 12.79 -12.18
N TYR A 469 -36.48 12.41 -13.28
CA TYR A 469 -37.69 13.09 -13.71
C TYR A 469 -38.83 12.91 -12.71
N LEU A 470 -38.97 11.73 -12.10
CA LEU A 470 -39.97 11.53 -11.07
C LEU A 470 -39.73 12.45 -9.87
N ARG A 471 -38.47 12.61 -9.45
CA ARG A 471 -38.11 13.56 -8.39
C ARG A 471 -38.52 14.99 -8.75
N GLU A 472 -38.20 15.46 -9.95
CA GLU A 472 -38.54 16.83 -10.36
C GLU A 472 -40.07 17.05 -10.35
N GLN A 473 -40.86 16.05 -10.74
CA GLN A 473 -42.33 16.12 -10.62
C GLN A 473 -42.81 16.22 -9.16
N TYR A 474 -42.14 15.56 -8.21
CA TYR A 474 -42.46 15.69 -6.79
C TYR A 474 -42.04 17.07 -6.24
N LYS A 475 -40.95 17.65 -6.75
CA LYS A 475 -40.52 19.01 -6.39
C LYS A 475 -41.51 20.06 -6.88
N GLU A 476 -41.95 19.96 -8.12
CA GLU A 476 -42.98 20.85 -8.71
C GLU A 476 -44.28 20.84 -7.89
N LYS A 477 -44.62 19.70 -7.28
CA LYS A 477 -45.79 19.54 -6.41
C LYS A 477 -45.55 19.87 -4.93
N GLY A 478 -44.37 20.37 -4.56
CA GLY A 478 -44.01 20.69 -3.17
C GLY A 478 -43.95 19.46 -2.24
N ALA A 479 -43.78 18.26 -2.80
CA ALA A 479 -43.85 16.99 -2.07
C ALA A 479 -42.47 16.31 -1.91
N GLN A 480 -41.39 17.09 -1.97
CA GLN A 480 -40.01 16.58 -1.92
C GLN A 480 -39.71 15.77 -0.65
N ASP A 481 -40.27 16.15 0.51
CA ASP A 481 -40.05 15.46 1.78
C ASP A 481 -40.53 14.00 1.77
N LYS A 482 -41.52 13.68 0.92
CA LYS A 482 -42.03 12.31 0.76
C LYS A 482 -41.02 11.37 0.08
N LEU A 483 -40.09 11.93 -0.70
CA LEU A 483 -39.13 11.14 -1.49
C LEU A 483 -38.18 10.34 -0.61
N ASN A 484 -37.81 10.83 0.57
CA ASN A 484 -36.96 10.07 1.49
C ASN A 484 -37.65 8.79 1.95
N GLY A 485 -38.91 8.88 2.40
CA GLY A 485 -39.70 7.72 2.82
C GLY A 485 -40.00 6.76 1.67
N ILE A 486 -40.26 7.27 0.47
CA ILE A 486 -40.40 6.46 -0.75
C ILE A 486 -39.10 5.71 -1.05
N SER A 487 -37.96 6.41 -1.02
CA SER A 487 -36.65 5.84 -1.31
C SER A 487 -36.29 4.73 -0.32
N TYR A 488 -36.58 4.89 0.97
CA TYR A 488 -36.38 3.82 1.97
C TYR A 488 -37.25 2.59 1.68
N ARG A 489 -38.52 2.77 1.29
CA ARG A 489 -39.40 1.65 0.92
C ARG A 489 -38.86 0.90 -0.29
N LEU A 490 -38.44 1.62 -1.33
CA LEU A 490 -37.85 1.04 -2.54
C LEU A 490 -36.53 0.30 -2.21
N LEU A 491 -35.66 0.89 -1.40
CA LEU A 491 -34.41 0.26 -0.97
C LEU A 491 -34.63 -0.99 -0.13
N ASN A 492 -35.66 -1.01 0.72
CA ASN A 492 -36.03 -2.20 1.47
C ASN A 492 -36.53 -3.31 0.55
N ALA A 493 -37.38 -2.98 -0.41
CA ALA A 493 -37.86 -3.94 -1.41
C ALA A 493 -36.70 -4.54 -2.23
N LEU A 494 -35.74 -3.71 -2.65
CA LEU A 494 -34.54 -4.16 -3.37
C LEU A 494 -33.66 -5.08 -2.51
N LYS A 495 -33.47 -4.73 -1.23
CA LYS A 495 -32.69 -5.54 -0.27
C LYS A 495 -33.31 -6.91 -0.02
N THR A 496 -34.64 -6.99 0.10
CA THR A 496 -35.38 -8.24 0.35
C THR A 496 -35.80 -8.96 -0.93
N ASN A 497 -35.44 -8.43 -2.10
CA ASN A 497 -35.82 -8.95 -3.41
C ASN A 497 -37.34 -9.02 -3.63
N ASN A 498 -38.10 -8.13 -3.00
CA ASN A 498 -39.56 -8.08 -3.07
C ASN A 498 -40.02 -7.22 -4.25
N LYS A 499 -40.21 -7.87 -5.41
CA LYS A 499 -40.65 -7.23 -6.66
C LYS A 499 -42.04 -6.59 -6.53
N ASP A 500 -42.97 -7.24 -5.84
CA ASP A 500 -44.35 -6.75 -5.68
C ASP A 500 -44.37 -5.44 -4.89
N MET A 501 -43.70 -5.40 -3.73
CA MET A 501 -43.59 -4.19 -2.92
C MET A 501 -42.93 -3.03 -3.68
N PHE A 502 -41.92 -3.34 -4.51
CA PHE A 502 -41.27 -2.35 -5.34
C PHE A 502 -42.21 -1.79 -6.41
N MET A 503 -42.90 -2.66 -7.15
CA MET A 503 -43.84 -2.26 -8.19
C MET A 503 -45.03 -1.50 -7.61
N ASP A 504 -45.60 -1.93 -6.49
CA ASP A 504 -46.66 -1.21 -5.80
C ASP A 504 -46.23 0.20 -5.41
N THR A 505 -45.03 0.33 -4.84
CA THR A 505 -44.48 1.64 -4.47
C THR A 505 -44.25 2.50 -5.72
N LEU A 506 -43.70 1.93 -6.79
CA LEU A 506 -43.43 2.60 -8.05
C LEU A 506 -44.71 3.11 -8.73
N LEU A 507 -45.71 2.24 -8.90
CA LEU A 507 -47.00 2.55 -9.53
C LEU A 507 -47.70 3.68 -8.79
N ASN A 508 -47.72 3.63 -7.46
CA ASN A 508 -48.29 4.69 -6.63
C ASN A 508 -47.58 6.04 -6.82
N CYS A 509 -46.25 6.03 -7.03
CA CYS A 509 -45.52 7.28 -7.28
C CYS A 509 -45.87 7.86 -8.65
N TYR A 510 -45.91 7.04 -9.71
CA TYR A 510 -46.28 7.49 -11.05
C TYR A 510 -47.74 7.93 -11.15
N LEU A 511 -48.64 7.26 -10.41
CA LEU A 511 -50.04 7.67 -10.25
C LEU A 511 -50.14 9.06 -9.61
N TYR A 512 -49.42 9.29 -8.50
CA TYR A 512 -49.37 10.60 -7.83
C TYR A 512 -48.81 11.69 -8.76
N SER A 513 -47.78 11.38 -9.53
CA SER A 513 -47.20 12.32 -10.51
C SER A 513 -48.04 12.48 -11.79
N GLN A 514 -49.07 11.66 -12.00
CA GLN A 514 -49.87 11.62 -13.24
C GLN A 514 -49.00 11.42 -14.49
N LYS A 515 -48.02 10.53 -14.40
CA LYS A 515 -47.10 10.19 -15.50
C LYS A 515 -47.20 8.71 -15.82
N THR A 516 -46.91 8.36 -17.06
CA THR A 516 -46.80 6.97 -17.50
C THR A 516 -45.55 6.33 -16.90
N VAL A 517 -45.69 5.07 -16.46
CA VAL A 517 -44.56 4.27 -15.98
C VAL A 517 -43.61 3.98 -17.15
N PRO A 518 -42.32 4.28 -17.05
CA PRO A 518 -41.35 3.98 -18.10
C PRO A 518 -41.26 2.48 -18.40
N SER A 519 -41.16 2.12 -19.68
CA SER A 519 -41.08 0.72 -20.13
C SER A 519 -39.86 -0.03 -19.61
N ILE A 520 -38.80 0.68 -19.17
CA ILE A 520 -37.59 0.08 -18.59
C ILE A 520 -37.91 -0.83 -17.39
N PHE A 521 -38.99 -0.57 -16.65
CA PHE A 521 -39.41 -1.40 -15.52
C PHE A 521 -40.00 -2.75 -15.94
N LEU A 522 -40.37 -2.94 -17.22
CA LEU A 522 -40.74 -4.26 -17.73
C LEU A 522 -39.52 -5.18 -17.80
N GLU A 523 -38.33 -4.63 -18.10
CA GLU A 523 -37.07 -5.39 -18.04
C GLU A 523 -36.73 -5.82 -16.61
N ALA A 524 -37.09 -5.03 -15.61
CA ALA A 524 -36.87 -5.35 -14.20
C ALA A 524 -37.64 -6.60 -13.75
N LEU A 525 -38.71 -6.97 -14.43
CA LEU A 525 -39.51 -8.15 -14.08
C LEU A 525 -38.92 -9.46 -14.62
N LYS A 526 -37.99 -9.40 -15.58
CA LYS A 526 -37.47 -10.58 -16.28
C LYS A 526 -36.52 -11.44 -15.43
N ASP A 527 -35.65 -10.80 -14.63
CA ASP A 527 -34.70 -11.49 -13.75
C ASP A 527 -34.30 -10.59 -12.56
N ASP A 528 -33.69 -11.19 -11.53
CA ASP A 528 -33.41 -10.53 -10.25
C ASP A 528 -32.24 -9.54 -10.34
N GLU A 529 -31.27 -9.81 -11.20
CA GLU A 529 -30.10 -8.95 -11.44
C GLU A 529 -30.51 -7.67 -12.18
N LYS A 530 -31.37 -7.77 -13.20
CA LYS A 530 -32.00 -6.62 -13.86
C LYS A 530 -32.87 -5.84 -12.90
N TYR A 531 -33.70 -6.53 -12.11
CA TYR A 531 -34.53 -5.92 -11.08
C TYR A 531 -33.70 -5.02 -10.15
N LYS A 532 -32.63 -5.56 -9.57
CA LYS A 532 -31.75 -4.81 -8.67
C LYS A 532 -31.00 -3.70 -9.40
N THR A 533 -30.48 -3.97 -10.59
CA THR A 533 -29.73 -2.97 -11.38
C THR A 533 -30.60 -1.76 -11.74
N ILE A 534 -31.79 -1.99 -12.28
CA ILE A 534 -32.76 -0.94 -12.62
C ILE A 534 -33.23 -0.23 -11.35
N GLY A 535 -33.61 -0.98 -10.32
CA GLY A 535 -34.15 -0.42 -9.09
C GLY A 535 -33.13 0.47 -8.36
N TYR A 536 -31.87 0.02 -8.23
CA TYR A 536 -30.83 0.84 -7.61
C TYR A 536 -30.48 2.07 -8.46
N ALA A 537 -30.42 1.94 -9.79
CA ALA A 537 -30.19 3.08 -10.68
C ALA A 537 -31.31 4.11 -10.58
N PHE A 538 -32.56 3.65 -10.53
CA PHE A 538 -33.75 4.48 -10.33
C PHE A 538 -33.72 5.22 -8.99
N VAL A 539 -33.48 4.52 -7.87
CA VAL A 539 -33.37 5.17 -6.55
C VAL A 539 -32.22 6.17 -6.52
N THR A 540 -31.08 5.85 -7.16
CA THR A 540 -29.95 6.78 -7.29
C THR A 540 -30.36 8.09 -7.97
N GLY A 541 -31.22 8.03 -9.00
CA GLY A 541 -31.79 9.21 -9.66
C GLY A 541 -32.84 9.93 -8.82
N LEU A 542 -33.57 9.19 -8.00
CA LEU A 542 -34.63 9.70 -7.12
C LEU A 542 -34.08 10.48 -5.92
N ILE A 543 -32.93 10.08 -5.37
CA ILE A 543 -32.34 10.73 -4.20
C ILE A 543 -31.59 12.03 -4.55
N GLU A 544 -31.74 13.04 -3.71
CA GLU A 544 -31.04 14.32 -3.85
C GLU A 544 -29.60 14.20 -3.32
N GLY A 545 -28.62 14.64 -4.11
CA GLY A 545 -27.37 15.11 -3.54
C GLY A 545 -27.64 16.48 -2.95
N LYS A 546 -27.87 16.58 -1.62
CA LYS A 546 -27.86 17.89 -0.95
C LYS A 546 -26.50 18.53 -1.26
N GLU A 547 -26.45 19.47 -2.18
CA GLU A 547 -25.33 20.40 -2.23
C GLU A 547 -25.31 21.04 -0.86
N SER A 548 -24.19 20.88 -0.15
CA SER A 548 -23.95 21.66 1.04
C SER A 548 -24.08 23.12 0.62
N THR A 549 -25.17 23.77 1.01
CA THR A 549 -25.23 25.21 1.09
C THR A 549 -24.04 25.62 1.94
N LYS A 550 -22.95 26.04 1.30
CA LYS A 550 -21.92 26.84 1.95
C LYS A 550 -22.65 28.09 2.40
N LYS A 551 -23.08 28.12 3.67
CA LYS A 551 -23.25 29.39 4.35
C LYS A 551 -21.86 30.00 4.38
N ASN A 552 -21.67 31.04 3.58
CA ASN A 552 -20.61 32.00 3.77
C ASN A 552 -20.72 32.57 5.19
N GLY A 553 -19.58 32.71 5.86
CA GLY A 553 -19.41 33.31 7.20
C GLY A 553 -19.06 32.26 8.26
N GLY A 554 -17.99 32.38 9.04
CA GLY A 554 -17.02 33.45 9.24
C GLY A 554 -15.92 32.92 10.16
N ASP A 555 -14.92 33.75 10.41
CA ASP A 555 -13.74 33.50 11.25
C ASP A 555 -14.05 32.76 12.57
N GLU A 556 -13.27 31.71 12.84
CA GLU A 556 -12.51 31.46 14.09
C GLU A 556 -11.69 30.16 13.99
#